data_AF-A0A1Z7ZLU0-F1
#
_entry.id   AF-A0A1Z7ZLU0-F1
#
_cell.length_a   1.000
_cell.length_b   1.000
_cell.length_c   1.000
_cell.angle_alpha   90.00
_cell.angle_beta   90.00
_cell.angle_gamma   90.00
#
_symmetry.space_group_name_H-M   'P 1'
#
loop_
_entity.id
_entity.type
_entity.pdbx_description
1 polymer ?
#
loop_
_entity_poly.entity_id
_entity_poly.type
_entity_poly.pdbx_seq_one_letter_code
_entity_poly.pdbx_strand_id
1 'polypeptide(L)'
;MSQLFKVNVNKSFDFDISETDSSNLNSTKVSASKFHVLHDNSSYKVEIATSNFNKKIYEVKVNNNTYNINILNNLDLLIKKMGFEIGSSKVVNIIKAPMPGLILEINVKIGQEVEENDPLLILEAMKMENVITSPRAGIIKSISAKQGDAVEKNQLLIEFDA
;
A
#
# COMPACT_ATOMS: atom_id res chain seq x y z
N MET A 1 -3.21 26.55 6.28
CA MET A 1 -1.80 26.30 5.94
C MET A 1 -1.80 25.64 4.58
N SER A 2 -1.04 26.17 3.61
CA SER A 2 -0.93 25.54 2.30
C SER A 2 -0.29 24.17 2.44
N GLN A 3 -0.91 23.14 1.85
CA GLN A 3 -0.39 21.78 1.92
C GLN A 3 0.87 21.70 1.05
N LEU A 4 1.96 21.23 1.66
CA LEU A 4 3.26 21.11 1.01
C LEU A 4 3.50 19.65 0.64
N PHE A 5 3.84 19.42 -0.62
CA PHE A 5 4.11 18.10 -1.17
C PHE A 5 5.60 17.98 -1.47
N LYS A 6 6.20 16.86 -1.06
CA LYS A 6 7.56 16.52 -1.46
C LYS A 6 7.51 15.62 -2.68
N VAL A 7 8.03 16.11 -3.79
CA VAL A 7 7.99 15.44 -5.09
C VAL A 7 9.39 14.99 -5.46
N ASN A 8 9.55 13.68 -5.61
CA ASN A 8 10.79 13.09 -6.07
C ASN A 8 10.65 12.65 -7.52
N VAL A 9 11.63 12.99 -8.37
CA VAL A 9 11.66 12.65 -9.79
C VAL A 9 12.86 11.77 -10.08
N ASN A 10 12.60 10.60 -10.68
CA ASN A 10 13.61 9.60 -11.04
C ASN A 10 14.55 9.21 -9.89
N LYS A 11 14.08 9.29 -8.63
CA LYS A 11 14.89 9.02 -7.43
C LYS A 11 16.12 9.92 -7.27
N SER A 12 16.23 10.97 -8.08
CA SER A 12 17.45 11.77 -8.24
C SER A 12 17.23 13.24 -7.91
N PHE A 13 16.03 13.75 -8.13
CA PHE A 13 15.69 15.15 -7.89
C PHE A 13 14.54 15.25 -6.90
N ASP A 14 14.68 16.10 -5.90
CA ASP A 14 13.65 16.38 -4.90
C ASP A 14 13.19 17.83 -5.01
N PHE A 15 11.88 18.01 -5.05
CA PHE A 15 11.20 19.30 -5.12
C PHE A 15 10.21 19.40 -3.97
N ASP A 16 10.06 20.61 -3.45
CA ASP A 16 9.01 20.93 -2.49
C ASP A 16 8.00 21.81 -3.23
N ILE A 17 6.79 21.29 -3.44
CA ILE A 17 5.73 21.90 -4.26
C ILE A 17 4.55 22.22 -3.35
N SER A 18 4.04 23.45 -3.42
CA SER A 18 2.82 23.87 -2.75
C SER A 18 1.62 23.87 -3.70
N GLU A 19 0.39 23.89 -3.16
CA GLU A 19 -0.84 24.05 -3.97
C GLU A 19 -0.86 25.35 -4.80
N THR A 20 -0.12 26.38 -4.37
CA THR A 20 0.00 27.62 -5.13
C THR A 20 0.91 27.47 -6.35
N ASP A 21 1.92 26.59 -6.29
CA ASP A 21 2.82 26.35 -7.42
C ASP A 21 2.13 25.58 -8.55
N SER A 22 1.23 24.64 -8.22
CA SER A 22 0.44 23.92 -9.21
C SER A 22 -0.62 24.81 -9.88
N SER A 23 -1.17 25.77 -9.15
CA SER A 23 -2.19 26.71 -9.65
C SER A 23 -1.63 27.75 -10.62
N ASN A 24 -0.33 28.07 -10.52
CA ASN A 24 0.36 29.02 -11.40
C ASN A 24 0.85 28.38 -12.71
N LEU A 25 0.66 27.07 -12.90
CA LEU A 25 1.12 26.38 -14.10
C LEU A 25 0.22 26.71 -15.29
N ASN A 26 0.78 27.34 -16.32
CA ASN A 26 0.07 27.61 -17.55
C ASN A 26 -0.09 26.30 -18.34
N SER A 27 -1.21 25.61 -18.10
CA SER A 27 -1.52 24.33 -18.71
C SER A 27 -2.89 24.32 -19.35
N THR A 28 -2.98 23.66 -20.51
CA THR A 28 -4.22 23.40 -21.23
C THR A 28 -4.43 21.90 -21.34
N LYS A 29 -5.61 21.44 -20.94
CA LYS A 29 -5.99 20.03 -21.05
C LYS A 29 -6.29 19.69 -22.51
N VAL A 30 -5.64 18.65 -23.04
CA VAL A 30 -5.88 18.13 -24.40
C VAL A 30 -6.80 16.91 -24.35
N SER A 31 -6.65 16.06 -23.32
CA SER A 31 -7.54 14.92 -23.06
C SER A 31 -7.51 14.55 -21.56
N ALA A 32 -8.11 13.42 -21.16
CA ALA A 32 -8.13 12.98 -19.76
C ALA A 32 -6.73 12.88 -19.12
N SER A 33 -5.74 12.37 -19.86
CA SER A 33 -4.37 12.16 -19.40
C SER A 33 -3.32 13.01 -20.11
N LYS A 34 -3.70 13.78 -21.14
CA LYS A 34 -2.77 14.59 -21.94
C LYS A 34 -3.01 16.08 -21.73
N PHE A 35 -1.91 16.81 -21.59
CA PHE A 35 -1.88 18.23 -21.30
C PHE A 35 -0.83 18.90 -22.19
N HIS A 36 -1.05 20.18 -22.42
CA HIS A 36 -0.08 21.08 -22.99
C HIS A 36 0.35 22.04 -21.90
N VAL A 37 1.64 22.09 -21.61
CA VAL A 37 2.19 22.97 -20.57
C VAL A 37 3.06 24.01 -21.26
N LEU A 38 2.85 25.28 -20.93
CA LEU A 38 3.67 26.39 -21.39
C LEU A 38 4.53 26.87 -20.23
N HIS A 39 5.84 26.90 -20.43
CA HIS A 39 6.79 27.41 -19.45
C HIS A 39 7.92 28.14 -20.18
N ASP A 40 8.24 29.37 -19.77
CA ASP A 40 9.23 30.24 -20.41
C ASP A 40 9.08 30.33 -21.94
N ASN A 41 7.84 30.58 -22.39
CA ASN A 41 7.45 30.65 -23.80
C ASN A 41 7.73 29.37 -24.62
N SER A 42 8.09 28.27 -23.95
CA SER A 42 8.33 26.96 -24.53
C SER A 42 7.18 26.02 -24.19
N SER A 43 6.79 25.24 -25.20
CA SER A 43 5.66 24.35 -25.15
C SER A 43 6.10 22.90 -24.89
N TYR A 44 5.40 22.23 -23.99
CA TYR A 44 5.67 20.86 -23.59
C TYR A 44 4.39 20.02 -23.70
N LYS A 45 4.49 18.88 -24.40
CA LYS A 45 3.43 17.87 -24.41
C LYS A 45 3.60 16.99 -23.18
N VAL A 46 2.61 16.99 -22.30
CA VAL A 46 2.67 16.20 -21.07
C VAL A 46 1.60 15.12 -21.12
N GLU A 47 1.96 13.89 -20.78
CA GLU A 47 1.04 12.75 -20.70
C GLU A 47 1.26 12.01 -19.39
N ILE A 48 0.18 11.78 -18.65
CA ILE A 48 0.18 10.91 -17.47
C ILE A 48 -0.04 9.48 -17.98
N ALA A 49 1.04 8.70 -18.07
CA ALA A 49 1.01 7.32 -18.56
C ALA A 49 0.44 6.36 -17.51
N THR A 50 0.89 6.50 -16.26
CA THR A 50 0.45 5.66 -15.14
C THR A 50 0.21 6.53 -13.91
N SER A 51 -0.87 6.27 -13.18
CA SER A 51 -1.14 6.89 -11.88
C SER A 51 -1.54 5.84 -10.85
N ASN A 52 -0.75 5.70 -9.79
CA ASN A 52 -1.09 4.86 -8.66
C ASN A 52 -1.15 5.69 -7.38
N PHE A 53 -2.36 6.12 -7.02
CA PHE A 53 -2.58 6.97 -5.85
C PHE A 53 -2.23 6.28 -4.53
N ASN A 54 -2.39 4.96 -4.43
CA ASN A 54 -2.09 4.21 -3.21
C ASN A 54 -0.58 4.05 -3.01
N LYS A 55 0.14 3.73 -4.09
CA LYS A 55 1.60 3.62 -4.09
C LYS A 55 2.32 4.97 -4.17
N LYS A 56 1.58 6.06 -4.40
CA LYS A 56 2.10 7.42 -4.61
C LYS A 56 3.11 7.51 -5.77
N ILE A 57 2.98 6.64 -6.76
CA ILE A 57 3.88 6.55 -7.93
C ILE A 57 3.11 6.93 -9.17
N TYR A 58 3.71 7.79 -9.98
CA TYR A 58 3.18 8.30 -11.22
C TYR A 58 4.25 8.21 -12.30
N GLU A 59 3.83 7.89 -13.51
CA GLU A 59 4.68 7.93 -14.69
C GLU A 59 4.17 9.04 -15.60
N VAL A 60 4.99 10.06 -15.80
CA VAL A 60 4.66 11.22 -16.60
C VAL A 60 5.64 11.33 -17.75
N LYS A 61 5.12 11.44 -18.97
CA LYS A 61 5.88 11.71 -20.18
C LYS A 61 5.85 13.19 -20.46
N VAL A 62 7.02 13.79 -20.62
CA VAL A 62 7.17 15.16 -21.13
C VAL A 62 7.87 15.05 -22.48
N ASN A 63 7.14 15.41 -23.53
CA ASN A 63 7.44 15.14 -24.94
C ASN A 63 7.63 13.63 -25.18
N ASN A 64 8.88 13.19 -25.32
CA ASN A 64 9.24 11.77 -25.52
C ASN A 64 10.02 11.19 -24.33
N ASN A 65 10.27 11.97 -23.28
CA ASN A 65 11.01 11.54 -22.11
C ASN A 65 10.06 11.13 -21.00
N THR A 66 10.34 10.00 -20.37
CA THR A 66 9.52 9.43 -19.31
C THR A 66 10.15 9.71 -17.95
N TYR A 67 9.34 10.17 -17.00
CA TYR A 67 9.74 10.51 -15.65
C TYR A 67 8.91 9.73 -14.64
N ASN A 68 9.59 9.06 -13.72
CA ASN A 68 8.98 8.41 -12.58
C ASN A 68 8.89 9.42 -11.44
N ILE A 69 7.68 9.67 -10.96
CA ILE A 69 7.38 10.71 -9.99
C ILE A 69 6.77 10.07 -8.73
N ASN A 70 7.35 10.40 -7.58
CA ASN A 70 6.82 10.04 -6.27
C ASN A 70 6.35 11.31 -5.56
N ILE A 71 5.07 11.36 -5.19
CA ILE A 71 4.47 12.55 -4.54
C ILE A 71 4.11 12.18 -3.11
N LEU A 72 4.76 12.81 -2.14
CA LEU A 72 4.59 12.55 -0.71
C LEU A 72 3.94 13.75 -0.02
N ASN A 73 2.96 13.50 0.83
CA ASN A 73 2.39 14.50 1.72
C ASN A 73 3.07 14.47 3.11
N ASN A 74 2.65 15.36 4.01
CA ASN A 74 3.24 15.42 5.35
C ASN A 74 3.04 14.14 6.17
N LEU A 75 1.91 13.44 6.03
CA LEU A 75 1.67 12.16 6.71
C LEU A 75 2.63 11.08 6.20
N ASP A 76 2.83 11.00 4.88
CA ASP A 76 3.76 10.06 4.26
C ASP A 76 5.20 10.28 4.80
N LEU A 77 5.61 11.55 4.91
CA LEU A 77 6.92 11.91 5.47
C LEU A 77 7.06 11.49 6.94
N LEU A 78 6.01 11.63 7.74
CA LEU A 78 5.99 11.17 9.13
C LEU A 78 6.09 9.64 9.21
N ILE A 79 5.31 8.91 8.41
CA ILE A 79 5.35 7.44 8.30
C ILE A 79 6.78 6.98 7.98
N LYS A 80 7.44 7.60 6.99
CA LYS A 80 8.83 7.30 6.62
C LYS A 80 9.81 7.59 7.76
N LYS A 81 9.67 8.72 8.45
CA LYS A 81 10.51 9.09 9.61
C LYS A 81 10.37 8.10 10.76
N MET A 82 9.19 7.51 10.93
CA MET A 82 8.92 6.48 11.93
C MET A 82 9.42 5.09 11.50
N GLY A 83 10.03 4.96 10.31
CA GLY A 83 10.57 3.69 9.80
C GLY A 83 9.52 2.76 9.18
N PHE A 84 8.31 3.27 8.89
CA PHE A 84 7.27 2.52 8.18
C PHE A 84 7.37 2.75 6.66
N GLU A 85 7.03 1.73 5.87
CA GLU A 85 6.98 1.85 4.41
C GLU A 85 5.70 2.56 3.93
N ILE A 86 5.86 3.55 3.05
CA ILE A 86 4.76 4.27 2.40
C ILE A 86 4.28 3.45 1.19
N GLY A 87 2.96 3.26 1.04
CA GLY A 87 2.37 2.68 -0.18
C GLY A 87 2.44 1.17 -0.29
N SER A 88 3.13 0.50 0.64
CA SER A 88 2.71 -0.84 1.06
C SER A 88 1.54 -0.63 2.00
N SER A 89 0.30 -0.73 1.49
CA SER A 89 -0.67 -1.46 2.32
C SER A 89 0.07 -2.74 2.66
N LYS A 90 0.38 -2.95 3.93
CA LYS A 90 0.95 -4.22 4.37
C LYS A 90 -0.13 -5.23 4.06
N VAL A 91 -0.17 -5.72 2.82
CA VAL A 91 -1.08 -6.77 2.41
C VAL A 91 -0.52 -7.95 3.15
N VAL A 92 -1.11 -8.19 4.31
CA VAL A 92 -0.69 -9.29 5.17
C VAL A 92 -1.08 -10.54 4.41
N ASN A 93 -0.12 -11.08 3.67
CA ASN A 93 -0.29 -12.33 2.93
C ASN A 93 -0.08 -13.54 3.84
N ILE A 94 0.50 -13.33 5.03
CA ILE A 94 0.80 -14.39 5.98
C ILE A 94 0.30 -14.01 7.36
N ILE A 95 -0.52 -14.88 7.95
CA ILE A 95 -0.89 -14.84 9.35
C ILE A 95 0.08 -15.72 10.11
N LYS A 96 0.69 -15.13 11.13
CA LYS A 96 1.59 -15.81 12.04
C LYS A 96 1.00 -15.80 13.44
N ALA A 97 1.34 -16.80 14.24
CA ALA A 97 0.94 -16.88 15.63
C ALA A 97 1.49 -15.67 16.41
N PRO A 98 0.63 -14.82 17.02
CA PRO A 98 1.08 -13.63 17.76
C PRO A 98 1.78 -13.99 19.06
N MET A 99 1.45 -15.16 19.62
CA MET A 99 2.01 -15.73 20.83
C MET A 99 1.98 -17.27 20.74
N PRO A 100 2.81 -17.97 21.54
CA PRO A 100 2.73 -19.42 21.63
C PRO A 100 1.39 -19.87 22.21
N GLY A 101 0.85 -20.97 21.72
CA GLY A 101 -0.46 -21.46 22.14
C GLY A 101 -0.87 -22.76 21.47
N LEU A 102 -2.12 -23.18 21.69
CA LEU A 102 -2.74 -24.36 21.10
C LEU A 102 -3.84 -23.93 20.12
N ILE A 103 -3.90 -24.54 18.94
CA ILE A 103 -4.98 -24.28 17.97
C ILE A 103 -6.23 -25.07 18.38
N LEU A 104 -7.27 -24.39 18.84
CA LEU A 104 -8.51 -25.03 19.27
C LEU A 104 -9.44 -25.36 18.11
N GLU A 105 -9.51 -24.48 17.12
CA GLU A 105 -10.41 -24.61 15.98
C GLU A 105 -9.87 -23.85 14.78
N ILE A 106 -10.18 -24.33 13.57
CA ILE A 106 -9.92 -23.65 12.30
C ILE A 106 -11.26 -23.41 11.63
N ASN A 107 -11.63 -22.14 11.45
CA ASN A 107 -12.94 -21.73 10.95
C ASN A 107 -12.97 -21.52 9.42
N VAL A 108 -11.83 -21.69 8.75
CA VAL A 108 -11.67 -21.46 7.30
C VAL A 108 -11.09 -22.67 6.57
N LYS A 109 -11.29 -22.70 5.25
CA LYS A 109 -10.76 -23.75 4.36
C LYS A 109 -9.87 -23.15 3.27
N ILE A 110 -8.96 -23.97 2.74
CA ILE A 110 -8.17 -23.61 1.56
C ILE A 110 -9.12 -23.35 0.38
N GLY A 111 -8.91 -22.23 -0.33
CA GLY A 111 -9.75 -21.75 -1.42
C GLY A 111 -10.98 -20.94 -0.98
N GLN A 112 -11.22 -20.78 0.32
CA GLN A 112 -12.33 -19.96 0.82
C GLN A 112 -12.02 -18.47 0.67
N GLU A 113 -13.02 -17.71 0.23
CA GLU A 113 -13.02 -16.26 0.27
C GLU A 113 -13.44 -15.78 1.65
N VAL A 114 -12.69 -14.83 2.21
CA VAL A 114 -12.93 -14.22 3.53
C VAL A 114 -12.91 -12.71 3.41
N GLU A 115 -13.67 -12.03 4.26
CA GLU A 115 -13.68 -10.57 4.42
C GLU A 115 -12.75 -10.11 5.54
N GLU A 116 -12.54 -8.80 5.64
CA GLU A 116 -11.81 -8.23 6.77
C GLU A 116 -12.58 -8.46 8.07
N ASN A 117 -11.86 -8.84 9.13
CA ASN A 117 -12.37 -9.24 10.45
C ASN A 117 -13.08 -10.59 10.52
N ASP A 118 -13.14 -11.36 9.44
CA ASP A 118 -13.66 -12.73 9.49
C ASP A 118 -12.82 -13.62 10.41
N PRO A 119 -13.44 -14.48 11.24
CA PRO A 119 -12.72 -15.39 12.13
C PRO A 119 -12.02 -16.47 11.31
N LEU A 120 -10.69 -16.57 11.46
CA LEU A 120 -9.89 -17.56 10.75
C LEU A 120 -9.68 -18.83 11.58
N LEU A 121 -9.25 -18.66 12.83
CA LEU A 121 -8.98 -19.75 13.77
C LEU A 121 -9.03 -19.25 15.21
N ILE A 122 -9.12 -20.20 16.14
CA ILE A 122 -9.11 -19.93 17.59
C ILE A 122 -7.82 -20.49 18.18
N LEU A 123 -7.07 -19.64 18.88
CA LEU A 123 -5.83 -19.97 19.57
C LEU A 123 -6.01 -19.84 21.09
N GLU A 124 -5.78 -20.91 21.82
CA GLU A 124 -5.69 -20.88 23.27
C GLU A 124 -4.28 -20.51 23.71
N ALA A 125 -4.16 -19.47 24.53
CA ALA A 125 -2.93 -19.15 25.23
C ALA A 125 -3.27 -18.75 26.67
N MET A 126 -2.49 -19.25 27.64
CA MET A 126 -2.66 -18.92 29.06
C MET A 126 -4.11 -19.13 29.58
N LYS A 127 -4.80 -20.19 29.12
CA LYS A 127 -6.22 -20.51 29.42
C LYS A 127 -7.23 -19.48 28.92
N MET A 128 -6.85 -18.68 27.92
CA MET A 128 -7.72 -17.73 27.25
C MET A 128 -7.78 -18.05 25.76
N GLU A 129 -8.99 -18.05 25.22
CA GLU A 129 -9.25 -18.21 23.80
C GLU A 129 -9.06 -16.87 23.08
N ASN A 130 -8.31 -16.88 21.99
CA ASN A 130 -8.06 -15.70 21.16
C ASN A 130 -8.48 -16.02 19.74
N VAL A 131 -9.50 -15.31 19.27
CA VAL A 131 -9.95 -15.41 17.89
C VAL A 131 -8.98 -14.63 17.02
N ILE A 132 -8.33 -15.33 16.09
CA ILE A 132 -7.48 -14.71 15.08
C ILE A 132 -8.36 -14.37 13.89
N THR A 133 -8.53 -13.07 13.64
CA THR A 133 -9.35 -12.56 12.54
C THR A 133 -8.53 -12.19 11.32
N SER A 134 -9.20 -12.12 10.17
CA SER A 134 -8.57 -11.74 8.92
C SER A 134 -8.24 -10.24 8.90
N PRO A 135 -6.99 -9.83 8.59
CA PRO A 135 -6.62 -8.42 8.49
C PRO A 135 -7.00 -7.80 7.13
N ARG A 136 -7.56 -8.59 6.21
CA ARG A 136 -7.95 -8.16 4.87
C ARG A 136 -8.98 -9.11 4.25
N ALA A 137 -9.67 -8.65 3.22
CA ALA A 137 -10.36 -9.56 2.32
C ALA A 137 -9.37 -10.36 1.44
N GLY A 138 -9.71 -11.59 1.08
CA GLY A 138 -8.91 -12.42 0.18
C GLY A 138 -9.27 -13.90 0.18
N ILE A 139 -8.53 -14.68 -0.61
CA ILE A 139 -8.70 -16.13 -0.71
C ILE A 139 -7.62 -16.83 0.11
N ILE A 140 -7.99 -17.83 0.89
CA ILE A 140 -7.03 -18.65 1.66
C ILE A 140 -6.26 -19.57 0.71
N LYS A 141 -4.95 -19.37 0.61
CA LYS A 141 -4.05 -20.19 -0.24
C LYS A 141 -3.58 -21.45 0.48
N SER A 142 -3.20 -21.33 1.75
CA SER A 142 -2.75 -22.48 2.54
C SER A 142 -3.02 -22.27 4.03
N ILE A 143 -3.21 -23.39 4.74
CA ILE A 143 -3.35 -23.45 6.19
C ILE A 143 -2.28 -24.41 6.70
N SER A 144 -1.29 -23.87 7.42
CA SER A 144 -0.14 -24.62 7.95
C SER A 144 -0.40 -25.21 9.34
N ALA A 145 -1.38 -24.67 10.06
CA ALA A 145 -1.79 -25.16 11.37
C ALA A 145 -2.89 -26.22 11.26
N LYS A 146 -2.94 -27.16 12.22
CA LYS A 146 -4.04 -28.10 12.41
C LYS A 146 -4.67 -27.92 13.79
N GLN A 147 -5.93 -28.34 13.92
CA GLN A 147 -6.59 -28.40 15.21
C GLN A 147 -5.82 -29.32 16.16
N GLY A 148 -5.54 -28.84 17.37
CA GLY A 148 -4.72 -29.52 18.37
C GLY A 148 -3.21 -29.28 18.25
N ASP A 149 -2.73 -28.53 17.24
CA ASP A 149 -1.32 -28.21 17.13
C ASP A 149 -0.89 -27.17 18.17
N ALA A 150 0.26 -27.42 18.81
CA ALA A 150 0.97 -26.40 19.57
C ALA A 150 1.78 -25.54 18.59
N VAL A 151 1.64 -24.22 18.68
CA VAL A 151 2.33 -23.25 17.83
C VAL A 151 3.22 -22.32 18.64
N GLU A 152 4.35 -21.93 18.06
CA GLU A 152 5.25 -20.93 18.65
C GLU A 152 4.97 -19.51 18.12
N LYS A 153 5.48 -18.51 18.83
CA LYS A 153 5.42 -17.12 18.36
C LYS A 153 6.04 -16.99 16.97
N ASN A 154 5.38 -16.27 16.08
CA ASN A 154 5.75 -16.05 14.68
C ASN A 154 5.68 -17.30 13.77
N GLN A 155 5.19 -18.44 14.26
CA GLN A 155 4.94 -19.61 13.40
C GLN A 155 3.86 -19.28 12.36
N LEU A 156 4.07 -19.72 11.12
CA LEU A 156 3.10 -19.53 10.03
C LEU A 156 1.83 -20.33 10.31
N LEU A 157 0.68 -19.66 10.22
CA LEU A 157 -0.64 -20.25 10.41
C LEU A 157 -1.40 -20.35 9.10
N ILE A 158 -1.56 -19.22 8.42
CA ILE A 158 -2.37 -19.11 7.19
C ILE A 158 -1.62 -18.24 6.18
N GLU A 159 -1.72 -18.60 4.91
CA GLU A 159 -1.27 -17.80 3.78
C GLU A 159 -2.47 -17.46 2.88
N PHE A 160 -2.56 -16.21 2.44
CA PHE A 160 -3.53 -15.75 1.45
C PHE A 160 -2.95 -15.82 0.04
N ASP A 161 -3.83 -15.88 -0.94
CA ASP A 161 -3.42 -15.75 -2.34
C ASP A 161 -2.95 -14.31 -2.64
N ALA A 162 -2.02 -14.19 -3.60
CA ALA A 162 -1.29 -12.97 -3.92
C ALA A 162 -2.10 -11.99 -4.77
#